data_AF-A0AAW1RST8-F1
#
_entry.id   AF-A0AAW1RST8-F1
#
_cell.length_a   1.000
_cell.length_b   1.000
_cell.length_c   1.000
_cell.angle_alpha   90.00
_cell.angle_beta   90.00
_cell.angle_gamma   90.00
#
_symmetry.space_group_name_H-M   'P 1'
#
loop_
_entity.id
_entity.type
_entity.pdbx_description
1 polymer ?
#
loop_
_entity_poly.entity_id
_entity_poly.type
_entity_poly.pdbx_seq_one_letter_code
_entity_poly.pdbx_strand_id
1 'polypeptide(L)'
;MDAQHLKGPVEFASEWVKEQLIGKLLRFGSREVQDFLRGSGGTPAIADFRQKLWERYVHEALCGGGKFACRDLQDAKQLHCELQPCSNRVGLGDLEDVRTQLPSGIYGFGKNQGFPAVDAVVQPDKLFQITVPNEHCIDVRGLASAVQAMQASESQAASVAGSVKRYVLKVEL
;
A
#
# COMPACT_ATOMS: atom_id res chain seq x y z
N MET A 1 -23.19 -16.78 -35.61
CA MET A 1 -23.12 -15.34 -35.32
C MET A 1 -22.06 -15.17 -34.25
N ASP A 2 -20.81 -14.96 -34.69
CA ASP A 2 -19.71 -14.69 -33.76
C ASP A 2 -19.85 -13.25 -33.28
N ALA A 3 -20.25 -13.09 -32.02
CA ALA A 3 -20.19 -11.79 -31.37
C ALA A 3 -18.73 -11.35 -31.33
N GLN A 4 -18.37 -10.42 -32.22
CA GLN A 4 -17.11 -9.70 -32.20
C GLN A 4 -17.08 -8.83 -30.96
N HIS A 5 -16.64 -9.39 -29.83
CA HIS A 5 -16.43 -8.62 -28.62
C HIS A 5 -15.24 -7.68 -28.85
N LEU A 6 -15.41 -6.41 -28.52
CA LEU A 6 -14.35 -5.41 -28.53
C LEU A 6 -13.21 -5.92 -27.65
N LYS A 7 -12.05 -6.21 -28.27
CA LYS A 7 -10.78 -6.45 -27.58
C LYS A 7 -10.26 -5.11 -27.07
N GLY A 8 -10.93 -4.56 -26.07
CA GLY A 8 -10.55 -3.34 -25.38
C GLY A 8 -10.13 -3.62 -23.94
N PRO A 9 -9.32 -2.75 -23.33
CA PRO A 9 -9.13 -2.79 -21.89
C PRO A 9 -10.47 -2.59 -21.17
N VAL A 10 -10.66 -3.32 -20.08
CA VAL A 10 -11.76 -3.08 -19.14
C VAL A 10 -11.35 -1.89 -18.29
N GLU A 11 -12.07 -0.79 -18.46
CA GLU A 11 -11.86 0.44 -17.71
C GLU A 11 -13.06 0.74 -16.81
N PHE A 12 -12.79 1.43 -15.70
CA PHE A 12 -13.86 1.92 -14.84
C PHE A 12 -14.58 3.09 -15.51
N ALA A 13 -15.92 3.08 -15.46
CA ALA A 13 -16.72 4.17 -15.98
C ALA A 13 -16.48 5.51 -15.25
N SER A 14 -16.08 5.46 -13.97
CA SER A 14 -15.65 6.62 -13.19
C SER A 14 -14.86 6.22 -11.95
N GLU A 15 -14.15 7.19 -11.36
CA GLU A 15 -13.48 7.04 -10.05
C GLU A 15 -14.46 6.64 -8.94
N TRP A 16 -15.66 7.23 -8.95
CA TRP A 16 -16.70 6.86 -7.99
C TRP A 16 -17.14 5.40 -8.14
N VAL A 17 -17.35 4.93 -9.39
CA VAL A 17 -17.72 3.53 -9.66
C VAL A 17 -16.61 2.59 -9.20
N LYS A 18 -15.34 2.95 -9.44
CA LYS A 18 -14.17 2.21 -8.98
C LYS A 18 -14.18 2.04 -7.46
N GLU A 19 -14.31 3.14 -6.71
CA GLU A 19 -14.31 3.10 -5.24
C GLU A 19 -15.45 2.24 -4.69
N GLN A 20 -16.65 2.39 -5.24
CA GLN A 20 -17.81 1.62 -4.80
C GLN A 20 -17.67 0.12 -5.11
N LEU A 21 -17.21 -0.23 -6.32
CA LEU A 21 -17.05 -1.62 -6.72
C LEU A 21 -15.95 -2.30 -5.90
N ILE A 22 -14.75 -1.71 -5.85
CA ILE A 22 -13.63 -2.26 -5.08
C ILE A 22 -14.01 -2.36 -3.60
N GLY A 23 -14.64 -1.31 -3.04
CA GLY A 23 -15.10 -1.33 -1.66
C GLY A 23 -16.15 -2.40 -1.37
N LYS A 24 -17.00 -2.76 -2.34
CA LYS A 24 -17.93 -3.89 -2.20
C LYS A 24 -17.20 -5.23 -2.28
N LEU A 25 -16.33 -5.42 -3.28
CA LEU A 25 -15.56 -6.66 -3.46
C LEU A 25 -14.75 -7.01 -2.20
N LEU A 26 -14.07 -6.03 -1.62
CA LEU A 26 -13.26 -6.23 -0.42
C LEU A 26 -14.10 -6.51 0.84
N ARG A 27 -15.33 -5.97 0.92
CA ARG A 27 -16.24 -6.22 2.04
C ARG A 27 -16.91 -7.58 1.98
N PHE A 28 -17.23 -8.07 0.78
CA PHE A 28 -18.11 -9.23 0.61
C PHE A 28 -17.42 -10.48 0.05
N GLY A 29 -16.16 -10.39 -0.41
CA GLY A 29 -15.48 -11.50 -1.05
C GLY A 29 -13.96 -11.41 -0.99
N SER A 30 -13.39 -11.40 0.22
CA SER A 30 -11.92 -11.37 0.40
C SER A 30 -11.23 -12.53 -0.33
N ARG A 31 -11.82 -13.74 -0.27
CA ARG A 31 -11.28 -14.92 -0.94
C ARG A 31 -11.37 -14.82 -2.45
N GLU A 32 -12.52 -14.38 -2.97
CA GLU A 32 -12.76 -14.20 -4.39
C GLU A 32 -11.85 -13.12 -4.98
N VAL A 33 -11.57 -12.06 -4.21
CA VAL A 33 -10.58 -11.04 -4.57
C VAL A 33 -9.17 -11.65 -4.63
N GLN A 34 -8.76 -12.44 -3.63
CA GLN A 34 -7.46 -13.11 -3.66
C GLN A 34 -7.34 -14.08 -4.84
N ASP A 35 -8.36 -14.90 -5.08
CA ASP A 35 -8.41 -15.86 -6.19
C ASP A 35 -8.36 -15.13 -7.54
N PHE A 36 -9.12 -14.04 -7.69
CA PHE A 36 -9.07 -13.19 -8.87
C PHE A 36 -7.67 -12.59 -9.07
N LEU A 37 -7.07 -12.02 -8.04
CA LEU A 37 -5.76 -11.39 -8.13
C LEU A 37 -4.66 -12.39 -8.51
N ARG A 38 -4.72 -13.62 -7.99
CA ARG A 38 -3.84 -14.73 -8.37
C ARG A 38 -4.07 -15.19 -9.81
N GLY A 39 -5.32 -15.36 -10.22
CA GLY A 39 -5.69 -15.92 -11.52
C GLY A 39 -5.64 -14.94 -12.70
N SER A 40 -5.67 -13.64 -12.44
CA SER A 40 -5.69 -12.59 -13.48
C SER A 40 -4.30 -12.11 -13.93
N GLY A 41 -3.23 -12.76 -13.44
CA GLY A 41 -1.86 -12.54 -13.90
C GLY A 41 -1.75 -12.72 -15.42
N GLY A 42 -1.07 -11.79 -16.10
CA GLY A 42 -0.80 -11.92 -17.54
C GLY A 42 -1.97 -11.62 -18.49
N THR A 43 -3.14 -11.19 -18.00
CA THR A 43 -4.29 -10.80 -18.85
C THR A 43 -4.32 -9.29 -19.09
N PRO A 44 -3.90 -8.78 -20.26
CA PRO A 44 -3.76 -7.33 -20.49
C PRO A 44 -5.10 -6.58 -20.42
N ALA A 45 -6.20 -7.23 -20.83
CA ALA A 45 -7.53 -6.64 -20.86
C ALA A 45 -8.05 -6.21 -19.47
N ILE A 46 -7.53 -6.79 -18.39
CA ILE A 46 -7.95 -6.48 -17.01
C ILE A 46 -6.77 -5.98 -16.16
N ALA A 47 -5.64 -5.63 -16.77
CA ALA A 47 -4.42 -5.27 -16.06
C ALA A 47 -4.62 -4.05 -15.15
N ASP A 48 -5.28 -3.00 -15.66
CA ASP A 48 -5.58 -1.78 -14.90
C ASP A 48 -6.55 -2.06 -13.74
N PHE A 49 -7.63 -2.79 -14.01
CA PHE A 49 -8.56 -3.23 -12.96
C PHE A 49 -7.86 -4.04 -11.87
N ARG A 50 -7.04 -5.02 -12.26
CA ARG A 50 -6.25 -5.86 -11.34
C ARG A 50 -5.32 -5.02 -10.50
N GLN A 51 -4.59 -4.08 -11.11
CA GLN A 51 -3.67 -3.19 -10.40
C GLN A 51 -4.41 -2.37 -9.33
N LYS A 52 -5.49 -1.69 -9.71
CA LYS A 52 -6.28 -0.86 -8.79
C LYS A 52 -6.91 -1.66 -7.66
N LEU A 53 -7.42 -2.86 -7.95
CA LEU A 53 -7.97 -3.77 -6.94
C LEU A 53 -6.87 -4.27 -5.99
N TRP A 54 -5.70 -4.60 -6.51
CA TRP A 54 -4.56 -5.04 -5.71
C TRP A 54 -4.05 -3.94 -4.78
N GLU A 55 -3.81 -2.74 -5.29
CA GLU A 55 -3.37 -1.59 -4.49
C GLU A 55 -4.33 -1.38 -3.31
N ARG A 56 -5.64 -1.37 -3.59
CA ARG A 56 -6.63 -1.19 -2.53
C ARG A 56 -6.68 -2.37 -1.55
N TYR A 57 -6.61 -3.61 -2.04
CA TYR A 57 -6.56 -4.80 -1.21
C TYR A 57 -5.38 -4.75 -0.23
N VAL A 58 -4.18 -4.37 -0.71
CA VAL A 58 -2.99 -4.26 0.13
C VAL A 58 -3.18 -3.23 1.23
N HIS A 59 -3.71 -2.05 0.92
CA HIS A 59 -3.95 -1.02 1.94
C HIS A 59 -4.97 -1.46 3.00
N GLU A 60 -6.05 -2.15 2.61
CA GLU A 60 -7.01 -2.73 3.56
C GLU A 60 -6.34 -3.81 4.44
N ALA A 61 -5.56 -4.71 3.84
CA ALA A 61 -4.87 -5.78 4.56
C ALA A 61 -3.88 -5.23 5.59
N LEU A 62 -3.07 -4.24 5.20
CA LEU A 62 -2.10 -3.62 6.12
C LEU A 62 -2.78 -2.84 7.24
N CYS A 63 -3.86 -2.12 6.94
CA CYS A 63 -4.65 -1.44 7.97
C CYS A 63 -5.32 -2.44 8.93
N GLY A 64 -5.72 -3.62 8.45
CA GLY A 64 -6.29 -4.69 9.27
C GLY A 64 -5.29 -5.39 10.19
N GLY A 65 -3.99 -5.15 10.00
CA GLY A 65 -2.94 -5.81 10.77
C GLY A 65 -2.74 -7.28 10.37
N GLY A 66 -1.76 -7.93 10.99
CA GLY A 66 -1.37 -9.31 10.70
C GLY A 66 0.13 -9.47 10.47
N LYS A 67 0.51 -10.60 9.90
CA LYS A 67 1.89 -10.94 9.60
C LYS A 67 2.13 -10.94 8.10
N PHE A 68 3.12 -10.19 7.66
CA PHE A 68 3.42 -9.98 6.25
C PHE A 68 4.86 -10.37 5.94
N ALA A 69 5.07 -11.02 4.80
CA ALA A 69 6.39 -11.20 4.24
C ALA A 69 6.92 -9.86 3.74
N CYS A 70 8.15 -9.51 4.13
CA CYS A 70 8.75 -8.23 3.81
C CYS A 70 10.24 -8.43 3.47
N ARG A 71 10.83 -7.39 2.91
CA ARG A 71 12.26 -7.25 2.74
C ARG A 71 12.71 -5.94 3.38
N ASP A 72 13.75 -5.96 4.20
CA ASP A 72 14.33 -4.71 4.71
C ASP A 72 14.93 -3.92 3.54
N LEU A 73 14.72 -2.62 3.53
CA LEU A 73 15.27 -1.73 2.51
C LEU A 73 16.78 -1.46 2.68
N GLN A 74 17.35 -1.70 3.87
CA GLN A 74 18.75 -1.43 4.16
C GLN A 74 19.68 -2.57 3.77
N ASP A 75 19.32 -3.80 4.13
CA ASP A 75 20.18 -4.98 3.94
C ASP A 75 19.59 -6.03 2.97
N ALA A 76 18.43 -5.71 2.36
CA ALA A 76 17.69 -6.59 1.46
C ALA A 76 17.31 -7.95 2.07
N LYS A 77 17.36 -8.08 3.41
CA LYS A 77 17.05 -9.32 4.11
C LYS A 77 15.54 -9.60 4.07
N GLN A 78 15.17 -10.84 3.76
CA GLN A 78 13.79 -11.28 3.93
C GLN A 78 13.47 -11.41 5.42
N LEU A 79 12.33 -10.86 5.81
CA LEU A 79 11.84 -10.85 7.19
C LEU A 79 10.31 -10.84 7.20
N HIS A 80 9.75 -10.96 8.40
CA HIS A 80 8.31 -10.78 8.59
C HIS A 80 8.04 -9.50 9.38
N CYS A 81 7.13 -8.68 8.88
CA CYS A 81 6.60 -7.54 9.63
C CYS A 81 5.28 -7.94 10.28
N GLU A 82 5.18 -7.72 11.58
CA GLU A 82 3.92 -7.87 12.32
C GLU A 82 3.31 -6.48 12.56
N LEU A 83 2.07 -6.33 12.12
CA LEU A 83 1.27 -5.13 12.26
C LEU A 83 0.12 -5.40 13.21
N GLN A 84 -0.07 -4.49 14.15
CA GLN A 84 -1.32 -4.42 14.90
C GLN A 84 -2.39 -3.79 14.00
N PRO A 85 -3.67 -4.18 14.12
CA PRO A 85 -4.75 -3.52 13.42
C PRO A 85 -4.78 -2.02 13.73
N CYS A 86 -4.82 -1.19 12.70
CA CYS A 86 -4.97 0.26 12.84
C CYS A 86 -6.45 0.60 13.05
N SER A 87 -6.71 1.59 13.90
CA SER A 87 -8.08 2.01 14.21
C SER A 87 -8.75 2.81 13.08
N ASN A 88 -7.94 3.45 12.24
CA ASN A 88 -8.40 4.22 11.09
C ASN A 88 -7.29 4.38 10.05
N ARG A 89 -7.65 4.94 8.89
CA ARG A 89 -6.72 5.34 7.84
C ARG A 89 -6.89 6.79 7.40
N VAL A 90 -5.80 7.39 6.94
CA VAL A 90 -5.76 8.72 6.34
C VAL A 90 -4.97 8.67 5.03
N GLY A 91 -5.45 9.39 4.02
CA GLY A 91 -4.69 9.51 2.77
C GLY A 91 -3.86 10.79 2.78
N LEU A 92 -2.56 10.62 2.57
CA LEU A 92 -1.51 11.62 2.64
C LEU A 92 -1.27 12.23 1.25
N GLY A 93 -1.33 13.56 1.16
CA GLY A 93 -1.00 14.32 -0.03
C GLY A 93 0.50 14.56 -0.17
N ASP A 94 1.19 14.82 0.94
CA ASP A 94 2.64 15.02 1.01
C ASP A 94 3.24 14.56 2.36
N LEU A 95 4.57 14.65 2.49
CA LEU A 95 5.28 14.20 3.69
C LEU A 95 4.97 15.03 4.96
N GLU A 96 4.52 16.27 4.84
CA GLU A 96 4.13 17.06 6.02
C GLU A 96 2.83 16.52 6.64
N ASP A 97 1.99 15.85 5.85
CA ASP A 97 0.81 15.13 6.36
C ASP A 97 1.19 13.97 7.30
N VAL A 98 2.38 13.37 7.13
CA VAL A 98 2.90 12.35 8.07
C VAL A 98 3.11 12.97 9.46
N ARG A 99 3.53 14.23 9.50
CA ARG A 99 3.77 14.97 10.75
C ARG A 99 2.48 15.48 11.38
N THR A 100 1.58 15.99 10.55
CA THR A 100 0.42 16.76 11.01
C THR A 100 -0.87 15.94 11.13
N GLN A 101 -1.00 14.85 10.36
CA GLN A 101 -2.26 14.12 10.21
C GLN A 101 -2.19 12.64 10.62
N LEU A 102 -1.01 12.13 10.99
CA LEU A 102 -0.82 10.71 11.29
C LEU A 102 -0.50 10.47 12.77
N PRO A 103 -1.48 10.44 13.68
CA PRO A 103 -1.26 9.95 15.05
C PRO A 103 -0.77 8.49 15.09
N SER A 104 -0.18 8.09 16.21
CA SER A 104 0.17 6.68 16.47
C SER A 104 -1.07 5.77 16.39
N GLY A 105 -0.93 4.61 15.72
CA GLY A 105 -2.03 3.66 15.50
C GLY A 105 -2.95 3.98 14.31
N ILE A 106 -2.64 5.02 13.52
CA ILE A 106 -3.35 5.35 12.27
C ILE A 106 -2.54 4.89 11.06
N TYR A 107 -3.23 4.34 10.06
CA TYR A 107 -2.65 3.91 8.79
C TYR A 107 -2.63 5.07 7.77
N GLY A 108 -1.45 5.45 7.28
CA GLY A 108 -1.27 6.45 6.23
C GLY A 108 -1.03 5.81 4.87
N PHE A 109 -1.68 6.30 3.81
CA PHE A 109 -1.40 5.88 2.43
C PHE A 109 -1.23 7.08 1.50
N GLY A 110 -0.33 7.01 0.51
CA GLY A 110 -0.15 8.08 -0.46
C GLY A 110 -1.38 8.22 -1.37
N LYS A 111 -1.88 9.45 -1.55
CA LYS A 111 -3.01 9.72 -2.48
C LYS A 111 -2.58 9.95 -3.93
N ASN A 112 -1.35 10.44 -4.13
CA ASN A 112 -0.89 10.95 -5.41
C ASN A 112 0.34 10.17 -5.89
N GLN A 113 0.50 10.03 -7.21
CA GLN A 113 1.69 9.43 -7.86
C GLN A 113 3.01 10.18 -7.58
N GLY A 114 2.98 11.27 -6.81
CA GLY A 114 4.15 12.05 -6.39
C GLY A 114 4.48 11.93 -4.89
N PHE A 115 3.78 11.09 -4.13
CA PHE A 115 4.14 10.85 -2.73
C PHE A 115 5.48 10.08 -2.71
N PRO A 116 6.54 10.64 -2.10
CA PRO A 116 7.89 10.18 -2.38
C PRO A 116 8.20 8.82 -1.75
N ALA A 117 8.54 7.86 -2.62
CA ALA A 117 9.21 6.56 -2.38
C ALA A 117 8.54 5.52 -1.45
N VAL A 118 7.48 5.87 -0.74
CA VAL A 118 6.75 4.97 0.16
C VAL A 118 5.27 5.00 -0.20
N ASP A 119 4.61 3.86 -0.25
CA ASP A 119 3.18 3.76 -0.58
C ASP A 119 2.31 3.84 0.69
N ALA A 120 2.88 3.48 1.84
CA ALA A 120 2.17 3.52 3.12
C ALA A 120 3.10 3.78 4.32
N VAL A 121 2.48 4.30 5.38
CA VAL A 121 3.13 4.71 6.62
C VAL A 121 2.29 4.22 7.80
N VAL A 122 2.93 3.56 8.78
CA VAL A 122 2.31 3.22 10.06
C VAL A 122 3.21 3.69 11.18
N GLN A 123 2.72 4.67 11.95
CA GLN A 123 3.44 5.12 13.14
C GLN A 123 3.51 4.01 14.21
N PRO A 124 4.57 4.01 15.04
CA PRO A 124 5.64 5.01 15.07
C PRO A 124 6.73 4.78 14.02
N ASP A 125 6.98 3.53 13.61
CA ASP A 125 8.29 3.15 13.06
C ASP A 125 8.25 2.40 11.71
N LYS A 126 7.14 2.39 10.96
CA LYS A 126 7.03 1.54 9.76
C LYS A 126 6.73 2.32 8.49
N LEU A 127 7.65 2.24 7.55
CA LEU A 127 7.48 2.70 6.17
C LEU A 127 7.36 1.51 5.24
N PHE A 128 6.45 1.61 4.28
CA PHE A 128 6.14 0.55 3.34
C PHE A 128 6.22 1.02 1.91
N GLN A 129 7.03 0.34 1.11
CA GLN A 129 6.89 0.33 -0.33
C GLN A 129 6.15 -0.93 -0.76
N ILE A 130 5.12 -0.78 -1.59
CA ILE A 130 4.21 -1.81 -2.06
C ILE A 130 4.52 -2.03 -3.54
N THR A 131 5.02 -3.23 -3.89
CA THR A 131 5.42 -3.53 -5.26
C THR A 131 4.96 -4.91 -5.71
N VAL A 132 4.55 -5.03 -6.98
CA VAL A 132 4.25 -6.32 -7.63
C VAL A 132 5.51 -6.95 -8.24
N PRO A 133 6.41 -6.20 -8.95
CA PRO A 133 7.67 -6.77 -9.42
C PRO A 133 8.66 -7.07 -8.28
N ASN A 134 9.44 -8.15 -8.42
CA ASN A 134 10.53 -8.48 -7.49
C ASN A 134 11.70 -7.47 -7.52
N GLU A 135 11.79 -6.68 -8.60
CA GLU A 135 12.87 -5.71 -8.82
C GLU A 135 12.25 -4.33 -9.10
N HIS A 136 12.07 -3.54 -8.04
CA HIS A 136 11.81 -2.11 -8.18
C HIS A 136 12.99 -1.31 -7.67
N CYS A 137 13.44 -0.36 -8.50
CA CYS A 137 14.35 0.68 -8.09
C CYS A 137 13.67 1.55 -7.02
N ILE A 138 14.33 1.75 -5.90
CA ILE A 138 13.85 2.60 -4.80
C ILE A 138 14.36 4.02 -5.07
N ASP A 139 13.48 5.02 -4.96
CA ASP A 139 13.93 6.40 -4.86
C ASP A 139 14.51 6.64 -3.45
N VAL A 140 15.83 6.46 -3.35
CA VAL A 140 16.59 6.60 -2.09
C VAL A 140 16.42 7.97 -1.46
N ARG A 141 16.27 9.04 -2.27
CA ARG A 141 16.09 10.40 -1.75
C ARG A 141 14.72 10.58 -1.13
N GLY A 142 13.67 10.13 -1.82
CA GLY A 142 12.31 10.14 -1.29
C GLY A 142 12.19 9.31 0.00
N LEU A 143 12.83 8.14 0.06
CA LEU A 143 12.84 7.29 1.25
C LEU A 143 13.54 7.97 2.43
N ALA A 144 14.67 8.64 2.20
CA ALA A 144 15.37 9.39 3.24
C ALA A 144 14.51 10.53 3.81
N SER A 145 13.79 11.25 2.96
CA SER A 145 12.86 12.31 3.39
C SER A 145 11.68 11.76 4.21
N ALA A 146 11.10 10.61 3.81
CA ALA A 146 10.02 9.98 4.54
C ALA A 146 10.44 9.54 5.96
N VAL A 147 11.67 9.00 6.08
CA VAL A 147 12.26 8.64 7.38
C VAL A 147 12.41 9.87 8.27
N GLN A 148 12.93 10.97 7.73
CA GLN A 148 13.10 12.21 8.50
C GLN A 148 11.76 12.76 9.00
N ALA A 149 10.72 12.74 8.16
CA ALA A 149 9.38 13.17 8.55
C ALA A 149 8.82 12.34 9.71
N MET A 150 9.04 11.02 9.67
CA MET A 150 8.64 10.10 10.74
C MET A 150 9.41 10.31 12.05
N GLN A 151 10.74 10.47 11.98
CA GLN A 151 11.56 10.74 13.19
C GLN A 151 11.20 12.09 13.83
N ALA A 152 10.84 13.08 13.00
CA ALA A 152 10.41 14.39 13.47
C ALA A 152 9.04 14.34 14.17
N SER A 153 8.12 13.45 13.75
CA SER A 153 6.85 13.25 14.45
C SER A 153 7.01 12.49 15.77
N GLU A 154 7.88 11.47 15.82
CA GLU A 154 8.22 10.75 17.06
C GLU A 154 8.83 11.68 18.13
N SER A 155 9.69 12.60 17.71
CA SER A 155 10.36 13.57 18.60
C SER A 155 9.38 14.57 19.23
N GLN A 156 8.22 14.82 18.60
CA GLN A 156 7.15 15.63 19.16
C GLN A 156 6.25 14.85 20.14
N ALA A 157 6.23 13.52 20.07
CA ALA A 157 5.39 12.65 20.91
C ALA A 157 6.09 12.10 22.17
N ALA A 158 7.42 12.14 22.23
CA ALA A 158 8.30 11.72 23.35
C ALA A 158 8.17 10.26 23.89
N SER A 159 9.33 9.59 23.94
CA SER A 159 9.70 8.40 24.75
C SER A 159 9.57 6.96 24.19
N VAL A 160 9.67 6.75 22.88
CA VAL A 160 10.09 5.43 22.37
C VAL A 160 11.24 5.62 21.40
N ALA A 161 12.46 5.45 21.90
CA ALA A 161 13.66 5.39 21.06
C ALA A 161 13.67 4.04 20.30
N GLY A 162 12.80 3.93 19.29
CA GLY A 162 12.85 2.88 18.28
C GLY A 162 13.56 3.42 17.04
N SER A 163 14.44 2.62 16.43
CA SER A 163 14.93 2.97 15.09
C SER A 163 13.80 2.79 14.09
N VAL A 164 13.47 3.83 13.31
CA VAL A 164 12.52 3.74 12.17
C VAL A 164 12.91 2.58 11.27
N LYS A 165 11.98 1.64 11.10
CA LYS A 165 12.13 0.44 10.29
C LYS A 165 11.54 0.68 8.90
N ARG A 166 12.30 0.24 7.90
CA ARG A 166 12.02 0.51 6.49
C ARG A 166 11.77 -0.81 5.79
N TYR A 167 10.57 -1.00 5.28
CA TYR A 167 10.18 -2.26 4.67
C TYR A 167 9.78 -2.05 3.21
N VAL A 168 10.29 -2.91 2.33
CA VAL A 168 9.53 -3.28 1.12
C VAL A 168 8.59 -4.38 1.53
N LEU A 169 7.30 -4.12 1.43
CA LEU A 169 6.31 -5.17 1.49
C LEU A 169 6.30 -5.89 0.15
N LYS A 170 6.69 -7.16 0.19
CA LYS A 170 6.31 -8.09 -0.85
C LYS A 170 4.98 -8.68 -0.41
N VAL A 171 3.88 -8.08 -0.86
CA VAL A 171 2.58 -8.72 -0.68
C VAL A 171 2.49 -9.82 -1.73
N GLU A 172 2.99 -11.00 -1.36
CA GLU A 172 2.75 -12.22 -2.11
C GLU A 172 1.25 -12.51 -2.04
N LEU A 173 0.59 -12.37 -3.19
CA LEU A 173 -0.78 -12.84 -3.39
C LEU A 173 -0.77 -14.35 -3.56
#